data_AF-A0A843JSJ9-F1
#
_entry.id   AF-A0A843JSJ9-F1
#
_cell.length_a   1.000
_cell.length_b   1.000
_cell.length_c   1.000
_cell.angle_alpha   90.00
_cell.angle_beta   90.00
_cell.angle_gamma   90.00
#
_symmetry.space_group_name_H-M   'P 1'
#
loop_
_entity.id
_entity.type
_entity.pdbx_description
1 polymer ?
#
loop_
_entity_poly.entity_id
_entity_poly.type
_entity_poly.pdbx_seq_one_letter_code
_entity_poly.pdbx_strand_id
1 'polypeptide(L)'
;MTINELHIQLDLQPENRIDTLRDVAMSFRKGYLFVDSNDGHCCLFNENGNEDNIKRLTKINNVLFYNSNIESIVIPDSIKSIGDGAFAECKSLKSIKIPNSVKNIGHGAFKYCISLTSIAIPDSIESIGHYIFAYCKNLTSIEIPDSVEMIGHRACWNCEKLKSLIFKGKTIDQVKAMENYPFGIEDESIIRCC
;
A
#
# COMPACT_ATOMS: atom_id res chain seq x y z
N MET A 1 23.31 -25.26 -22.80
CA MET A 1 24.39 -24.32 -22.44
C MET A 1 23.83 -23.46 -21.32
N THR A 2 23.96 -23.96 -20.11
CA THR A 2 23.35 -23.52 -18.86
C THR A 2 24.23 -22.43 -18.26
N ILE A 3 23.65 -21.27 -17.96
CA ILE A 3 24.37 -20.15 -17.36
C ILE A 3 24.56 -20.43 -15.87
N ASN A 4 25.80 -20.19 -15.45
CA ASN A 4 26.33 -20.37 -14.11
C ASN A 4 25.50 -19.63 -13.05
N GLU A 5 25.21 -20.39 -11.99
CA GLU A 5 24.65 -19.99 -10.71
C GLU A 5 25.51 -18.89 -10.06
N LEU A 6 24.95 -17.70 -9.88
CA LEU A 6 25.51 -16.68 -8.99
C LEU A 6 24.66 -16.68 -7.70
N HIS A 7 25.05 -17.52 -6.74
CA HIS A 7 24.62 -17.44 -5.35
C HIS A 7 25.22 -16.15 -4.73
N ILE A 8 24.39 -15.16 -4.38
CA ILE A 8 24.82 -14.04 -3.53
C ILE A 8 24.40 -14.38 -2.08
N GLN A 9 25.37 -14.81 -1.26
CA GLN A 9 25.29 -14.73 0.20
C GLN A 9 25.55 -13.28 0.63
N LEU A 10 24.72 -12.71 1.51
CA LEU A 10 25.07 -11.56 2.34
C LEU A 10 24.92 -12.01 3.80
N ASP A 11 26.05 -12.26 4.46
CA ASP A 11 26.14 -12.52 5.91
C ASP A 11 25.88 -11.20 6.70
N LEU A 12 25.48 -11.25 8.00
CA LEU A 12 25.92 -10.37 9.12
C LEU A 12 24.89 -9.96 10.23
N GLN A 13 24.87 -10.75 11.33
CA GLN A 13 24.74 -10.39 12.79
C GLN A 13 23.45 -9.75 13.41
N PRO A 14 23.14 -9.99 14.72
CA PRO A 14 21.81 -10.23 15.34
C PRO A 14 20.70 -9.16 15.26
N GLU A 15 21.00 -8.00 14.69
CA GLU A 15 20.04 -7.03 14.18
C GLU A 15 19.23 -7.60 12.96
N ASN A 16 19.66 -8.76 12.46
CA ASN A 16 19.10 -9.74 11.51
C ASN A 16 17.60 -10.11 11.62
N ARG A 17 16.64 -9.22 11.27
CA ARG A 17 15.18 -9.53 11.37
C ARG A 17 14.28 -9.29 10.16
N ILE A 18 14.84 -8.92 9.02
CA ILE A 18 14.16 -9.12 7.73
C ILE A 18 14.38 -10.55 7.24
N ASP A 19 15.25 -11.33 7.87
CA ASP A 19 15.90 -12.44 7.17
C ASP A 19 15.02 -13.65 6.86
N THR A 20 13.76 -13.68 7.35
CA THR A 20 12.72 -14.57 6.79
C THR A 20 11.76 -13.91 5.78
N LEU A 21 11.70 -12.58 5.63
CA LEU A 21 10.95 -11.88 4.55
C LEU A 21 11.42 -12.28 3.15
N ARG A 22 12.57 -12.92 3.14
CA ARG A 22 13.67 -12.73 2.23
C ARG A 22 14.03 -14.11 1.69
N ASP A 23 14.08 -15.09 2.59
CA ASP A 23 14.20 -16.53 2.32
C ASP A 23 13.00 -17.12 1.56
N VAL A 24 11.80 -16.55 1.71
CA VAL A 24 10.51 -17.18 1.30
C VAL A 24 9.89 -16.62 0.04
N ALA A 25 10.35 -15.50 -0.51
CA ALA A 25 10.12 -15.29 -1.94
C ALA A 25 10.50 -16.60 -2.68
N MET A 26 11.64 -17.17 -2.29
CA MET A 26 12.36 -18.29 -2.92
C MET A 26 11.76 -19.70 -2.82
N SER A 27 10.50 -19.94 -2.40
CA SER A 27 9.86 -21.25 -2.70
C SER A 27 9.26 -21.32 -4.12
N PHE A 28 9.48 -20.28 -4.93
CA PHE A 28 8.93 -20.10 -6.27
C PHE A 28 8.83 -21.38 -7.11
N ARG A 29 7.57 -21.77 -7.36
CA ARG A 29 7.15 -22.16 -8.71
C ARG A 29 6.37 -21.02 -9.40
N LYS A 30 6.76 -19.73 -9.23
CA LYS A 30 6.22 -18.55 -9.97
C LYS A 30 6.91 -17.15 -9.74
N GLY A 31 8.25 -17.13 -9.54
CA GLY A 31 9.26 -16.03 -9.57
C GLY A 31 8.96 -14.53 -9.28
N TYR A 32 9.40 -13.98 -8.13
CA TYR A 32 9.51 -12.53 -7.83
C TYR A 32 10.68 -12.19 -6.85
N LEU A 33 11.55 -11.25 -7.22
CA LEU A 33 12.71 -10.78 -6.46
C LEU A 33 12.35 -9.47 -5.71
N PHE A 34 12.62 -9.42 -4.41
CA PHE A 34 12.51 -8.22 -3.58
C PHE A 34 13.90 -7.61 -3.44
N VAL A 35 14.06 -6.32 -3.76
CA VAL A 35 15.31 -5.60 -3.49
C VAL A 35 15.00 -4.52 -2.47
N ASP A 36 15.35 -4.79 -1.22
CA ASP A 36 15.53 -3.79 -0.17
C ASP A 36 16.96 -3.27 -0.31
N SER A 37 17.14 -2.09 -0.90
CA SER A 37 18.42 -1.41 -0.77
C SER A 37 18.52 -0.93 0.68
N ASN A 38 19.68 -1.06 1.31
CA ASN A 38 19.92 -0.73 2.73
C ASN A 38 19.59 0.74 3.15
N ASP A 39 18.94 1.51 2.27
CA ASP A 39 18.39 2.85 2.42
C ASP A 39 16.85 2.86 2.59
N GLY A 40 16.17 1.70 2.64
CA GLY A 40 14.73 1.58 2.85
C GLY A 40 13.89 1.72 1.57
N HIS A 41 14.50 1.62 0.38
CA HIS A 41 13.79 1.56 -0.89
C HIS A 41 13.53 0.10 -1.31
N CYS A 42 12.27 -0.23 -1.62
CA CYS A 42 11.86 -1.55 -2.09
C CYS A 42 11.36 -1.56 -3.54
N CYS A 43 11.83 -2.53 -4.34
CA CYS A 43 11.35 -2.77 -5.70
C CYS A 43 10.98 -4.26 -5.91
N LEU A 44 9.97 -4.50 -6.76
CA LEU A 44 9.53 -5.84 -7.18
C LEU A 44 10.14 -6.20 -8.55
N PHE A 45 11.06 -7.16 -8.60
CA PHE A 45 11.70 -7.70 -9.80
C PHE A 45 11.27 -9.18 -10.05
N ASN A 46 11.71 -9.81 -11.14
CA ASN A 46 11.57 -11.26 -11.34
C ASN A 46 12.87 -12.01 -10.94
N GLU A 47 12.87 -13.34 -11.01
CA GLU A 47 14.03 -14.22 -10.69
C GLU A 47 15.31 -13.94 -11.51
N ASN A 48 15.20 -13.13 -12.57
CA ASN A 48 16.29 -12.76 -13.48
C ASN A 48 16.61 -11.25 -13.43
N GLY A 49 16.06 -10.49 -12.47
CA GLY A 49 16.28 -9.05 -12.34
C GLY A 49 15.72 -8.19 -13.49
N ASN A 50 14.84 -8.75 -14.32
CA ASN A 50 14.39 -8.13 -15.58
C ASN A 50 12.92 -7.66 -15.52
N GLU A 51 12.60 -6.51 -16.11
CA GLU A 51 11.26 -5.89 -16.03
C GLU A 51 10.16 -6.71 -16.75
N ASP A 52 10.54 -7.57 -17.70
CA ASP A 52 9.58 -8.25 -18.57
C ASP A 52 8.67 -9.29 -17.90
N ASN A 53 9.09 -9.94 -16.79
CA ASN A 53 8.17 -10.81 -16.03
C ASN A 53 7.46 -10.11 -14.87
N ILE A 54 7.81 -8.85 -14.56
CA ILE A 54 7.00 -8.03 -13.65
C ILE A 54 5.56 -7.95 -14.19
N LYS A 55 5.39 -7.98 -15.53
CA LYS A 55 4.11 -8.10 -16.24
C LYS A 55 3.19 -9.25 -15.78
N ARG A 56 3.73 -10.30 -15.14
CA ARG A 56 2.94 -11.44 -14.62
C ARG A 56 2.48 -11.26 -13.18
N LEU A 57 3.11 -10.39 -12.40
CA LEU A 57 2.68 -10.11 -11.04
C LEU A 57 1.43 -9.24 -11.10
N THR A 58 0.29 -9.82 -10.72
CA THR A 58 -0.98 -9.10 -10.73
C THR A 58 -1.48 -8.77 -9.33
N LYS A 59 -0.76 -9.19 -8.28
CA LYS A 59 -1.21 -9.03 -6.89
C LYS A 59 -0.04 -8.87 -5.92
N ILE A 60 -0.15 -7.89 -5.04
CA ILE A 60 0.58 -7.86 -3.77
C ILE A 60 -0.24 -8.66 -2.77
N ASN A 61 0.35 -9.71 -2.20
CA ASN A 61 -0.36 -10.62 -1.31
C ASN A 61 -0.68 -9.97 0.04
N ASN A 62 -1.63 -10.59 0.74
CA ASN A 62 -1.98 -10.19 2.11
C ASN A 62 -0.72 -10.24 2.98
N VAL A 63 -0.59 -9.26 3.88
CA VAL A 63 0.49 -9.12 4.87
C VAL A 63 1.94 -9.19 4.33
N LEU A 64 2.15 -9.02 3.02
CA LEU A 64 3.46 -9.22 2.39
C LEU A 64 4.58 -8.34 2.98
N PHE A 65 4.28 -7.07 3.26
CA PHE A 65 5.20 -6.11 3.87
C PHE A 65 4.81 -5.76 5.31
N TYR A 66 4.01 -6.60 5.97
CA TYR A 66 3.57 -6.32 7.33
C TYR A 66 4.77 -6.02 8.26
N ASN A 67 4.70 -4.91 9.00
CA ASN A 67 5.72 -4.43 9.93
C ASN A 67 7.14 -4.32 9.32
N SER A 68 7.23 -4.11 8.00
CA SER A 68 8.51 -3.91 7.32
C SER A 68 9.01 -2.47 7.48
N ASN A 69 10.34 -2.28 7.48
CA ASN A 69 10.98 -0.96 7.62
C ASN A 69 11.08 -0.17 6.31
N ILE A 70 10.24 -0.50 5.32
CA ILE A 70 10.26 0.17 4.01
C ILE A 70 9.93 1.65 4.16
N GLU A 71 10.71 2.52 3.53
CA GLU A 71 10.46 3.96 3.46
C GLU A 71 9.66 4.33 2.21
N SER A 72 9.87 3.59 1.12
CA SER A 72 9.14 3.72 -0.12
C SER A 72 9.13 2.41 -0.91
N ILE A 73 8.16 2.29 -1.83
CA ILE A 73 8.05 1.15 -2.72
C ILE A 73 7.58 1.59 -4.11
N VAL A 74 8.18 1.02 -5.15
CA VAL A 74 7.70 1.15 -6.53
C VAL A 74 6.75 -0.01 -6.83
N ILE A 75 5.46 0.30 -7.02
CA ILE A 75 4.45 -0.68 -7.44
C ILE A 75 4.35 -0.65 -8.97
N PRO A 76 4.58 -1.78 -9.67
CA PRO A 76 4.52 -1.81 -11.12
C PRO A 76 3.08 -1.88 -11.66
N ASP A 77 2.87 -1.37 -12.89
CA ASP A 77 1.56 -1.30 -13.58
C ASP A 77 0.94 -2.68 -13.92
N SER A 78 1.68 -3.76 -13.70
CA SER A 78 1.16 -5.11 -13.78
C SER A 78 0.26 -5.47 -12.60
N ILE A 79 0.47 -4.85 -11.43
CA ILE A 79 -0.31 -5.12 -10.21
C ILE A 79 -1.75 -4.68 -10.42
N LYS A 80 -2.67 -5.60 -10.18
CA LYS A 80 -4.13 -5.41 -10.25
C LYS A 80 -4.78 -5.38 -8.88
N SER A 81 -4.12 -5.87 -7.83
CA SER A 81 -4.68 -5.86 -6.48
C SER A 81 -3.62 -5.79 -5.39
N ILE A 82 -3.96 -5.16 -4.27
CA ILE A 82 -3.17 -5.12 -3.03
C ILE A 82 -3.97 -5.84 -1.96
N GLY A 83 -3.36 -6.82 -1.30
CA GLY A 83 -4.01 -7.67 -0.31
C GLY A 83 -4.26 -7.00 1.03
N ASP A 84 -4.99 -7.71 1.90
CA ASP A 84 -5.30 -7.25 3.26
C ASP A 84 -4.03 -7.10 4.08
N GLY A 85 -3.91 -5.97 4.79
CA GLY A 85 -2.76 -5.67 5.64
C GLY A 85 -1.41 -5.67 4.90
N ALA A 86 -1.39 -5.58 3.57
CA ALA A 86 -0.18 -5.75 2.77
C ALA A 86 0.99 -4.85 3.20
N PHE A 87 0.71 -3.64 3.67
CA PHE A 87 1.68 -2.67 4.20
C PHE A 87 1.34 -2.24 5.64
N ALA A 88 0.53 -3.02 6.36
CA ALA A 88 0.18 -2.66 7.72
C ALA A 88 1.42 -2.65 8.62
N GLU A 89 1.50 -1.70 9.54
CA GLU A 89 2.65 -1.44 10.41
C GLU A 89 3.96 -1.09 9.69
N CYS A 90 3.96 -0.73 8.40
CA CYS A 90 5.13 -0.12 7.76
C CYS A 90 5.37 1.29 8.32
N LYS A 91 5.93 1.38 9.52
CA LYS A 91 6.06 2.62 10.30
C LYS A 91 6.99 3.63 9.66
N SER A 92 7.92 3.18 8.82
CA SER A 92 8.86 4.03 8.07
C SER A 92 8.33 4.50 6.71
N LEU A 93 7.21 3.95 6.22
CA LEU A 93 6.68 4.26 4.88
C LEU A 93 6.22 5.72 4.82
N LYS A 94 6.92 6.56 4.06
CA LYS A 94 6.67 8.02 3.98
C LYS A 94 5.65 8.39 2.90
N SER A 95 5.71 7.67 1.78
CA SER A 95 4.84 7.85 0.61
C SER A 95 4.76 6.56 -0.20
N ILE A 96 3.66 6.38 -0.92
CA ILE A 96 3.48 5.26 -1.85
C ILE A 96 2.68 5.73 -3.07
N LYS A 97 3.14 5.37 -4.26
CA LYS A 97 2.41 5.58 -5.51
C LYS A 97 1.73 4.28 -5.91
N ILE A 98 0.39 4.29 -5.93
CA ILE A 98 -0.41 3.16 -6.38
C ILE A 98 -0.76 3.38 -7.86
N PRO A 99 -0.40 2.48 -8.78
CA PRO A 99 -0.70 2.66 -10.20
C PRO A 99 -2.19 2.45 -10.51
N ASN A 100 -2.67 3.10 -11.58
CA ASN A 100 -4.05 2.98 -12.09
C ASN A 100 -4.41 1.56 -12.58
N SER A 101 -3.42 0.66 -12.62
CA SER A 101 -3.67 -0.75 -12.85
C SER A 101 -4.33 -1.46 -11.67
N VAL A 102 -4.18 -0.95 -10.45
CA VAL A 102 -4.74 -1.55 -9.23
C VAL A 102 -6.24 -1.28 -9.16
N LYS A 103 -7.01 -2.36 -9.06
CA LYS A 103 -8.48 -2.32 -9.00
C LYS A 103 -9.03 -2.54 -7.60
N ASN A 104 -8.25 -3.17 -6.73
CA ASN A 104 -8.68 -3.55 -5.38
C ASN A 104 -7.55 -3.32 -4.36
N ILE A 105 -7.89 -2.77 -3.20
CA ILE A 105 -7.00 -2.64 -2.05
C ILE A 105 -7.69 -3.25 -0.84
N GLY A 106 -7.03 -4.22 -0.21
CA GLY A 106 -7.57 -4.98 0.91
C GLY A 106 -7.72 -4.17 2.19
N HIS A 107 -8.41 -4.79 3.15
CA HIS A 107 -8.69 -4.21 4.45
C HIS A 107 -7.40 -3.92 5.21
N GLY A 108 -7.34 -2.74 5.83
CA GLY A 108 -6.19 -2.33 6.63
C GLY A 108 -4.86 -2.31 5.88
N ALA A 109 -4.85 -2.23 4.55
CA ALA A 109 -3.63 -2.35 3.76
C ALA A 109 -2.51 -1.38 4.19
N PHE A 110 -2.84 -0.20 4.71
CA PHE A 110 -1.90 0.81 5.22
C PHE A 110 -2.13 1.13 6.71
N LYS A 111 -2.76 0.22 7.46
CA LYS A 111 -3.04 0.43 8.89
C LYS A 111 -1.73 0.65 9.66
N TYR A 112 -1.67 1.64 10.57
CA TYR A 112 -0.48 1.98 11.35
C TYR A 112 0.76 2.40 10.53
N CYS A 113 0.61 2.85 9.29
CA CYS A 113 1.70 3.51 8.55
C CYS A 113 1.93 4.93 9.12
N ILE A 114 2.52 5.02 10.30
CA ILE A 114 2.58 6.28 11.07
C ILE A 114 3.39 7.39 10.38
N SER A 115 4.34 7.07 9.51
CA SER A 115 5.12 8.06 8.75
C SER A 115 4.49 8.47 7.42
N LEU A 116 3.39 7.83 7.01
CA LEU A 116 2.74 8.12 5.74
C LEU A 116 2.11 9.51 5.80
N THR A 117 2.56 10.42 4.95
CA THR A 117 2.13 11.83 4.98
C THR A 117 1.06 12.16 3.93
N SER A 118 1.09 11.41 2.82
CA SER A 118 0.17 11.54 1.69
C SER A 118 0.04 10.20 0.98
N ILE A 119 -1.13 9.98 0.37
CA ILE A 119 -1.39 8.85 -0.52
C ILE A 119 -2.39 9.28 -1.59
N ALA A 120 -2.12 8.94 -2.84
CA ALA A 120 -3.05 9.12 -3.93
C ALA A 120 -3.82 7.82 -4.17
N ILE A 121 -5.15 7.88 -4.11
CA ILE A 121 -6.02 6.76 -4.48
C ILE A 121 -6.21 6.83 -6.00
N PRO A 122 -5.89 5.76 -6.75
CA PRO A 122 -6.02 5.80 -8.21
C PRO A 122 -7.49 5.75 -8.64
N ASP A 123 -7.80 6.40 -9.78
CA ASP A 123 -9.15 6.48 -10.38
C ASP A 123 -9.74 5.11 -10.77
N SER A 124 -8.93 4.06 -10.67
CA SER A 124 -9.31 2.68 -10.93
C SER A 124 -9.96 1.98 -9.75
N ILE A 125 -10.01 2.61 -8.56
CA ILE A 125 -10.58 2.04 -7.34
C ILE A 125 -12.06 2.42 -7.22
N GLU A 126 -12.90 1.41 -7.06
CA GLU A 126 -14.35 1.57 -6.86
C GLU A 126 -14.76 1.46 -5.39
N SER A 127 -13.94 0.79 -4.57
CA SER A 127 -14.21 0.60 -3.14
C SER A 127 -12.94 0.70 -2.29
N ILE A 128 -13.08 1.34 -1.14
CA ILE A 128 -12.03 1.48 -0.13
C ILE A 128 -12.37 0.57 1.05
N GLY A 129 -11.46 -0.35 1.39
CA GLY A 129 -11.68 -1.31 2.47
C GLY A 129 -11.72 -0.68 3.88
N HIS A 130 -12.34 -1.41 4.81
CA HIS A 130 -12.31 -1.10 6.25
C HIS A 130 -10.89 -0.85 6.76
N TYR A 131 -10.75 0.13 7.67
CA TYR A 131 -9.49 0.45 8.38
C TYR A 131 -8.27 0.75 7.51
N ILE A 132 -8.42 1.03 6.21
CA ILE A 132 -7.31 1.12 5.25
C ILE A 132 -6.18 2.05 5.70
N PHE A 133 -6.50 3.18 6.32
CA PHE A 133 -5.57 4.19 6.85
C PHE A 133 -5.68 4.35 8.36
N ALA A 134 -6.32 3.41 9.06
CA ALA A 134 -6.51 3.56 10.50
C ALA A 134 -5.15 3.69 11.20
N TYR A 135 -5.03 4.68 12.08
CA TYR A 135 -3.81 5.06 12.80
C TYR A 135 -2.65 5.59 11.93
N CYS A 136 -2.90 6.06 10.71
CA CYS A 136 -1.92 6.83 9.93
C CYS A 136 -1.78 8.25 10.49
N LYS A 137 -1.09 8.38 11.63
CA LYS A 137 -1.06 9.62 12.43
C LYS A 137 -0.49 10.85 11.73
N ASN A 138 0.40 10.67 10.74
CA ASN A 138 0.98 11.78 9.98
C ASN A 138 0.30 12.05 8.65
N LEU A 139 -0.76 11.32 8.28
CA LEU A 139 -1.47 11.51 7.03
C LEU A 139 -2.23 12.85 7.08
N THR A 140 -1.92 13.76 6.16
CA THR A 140 -2.43 15.14 6.22
C THR A 140 -3.59 15.41 5.27
N SER A 141 -3.60 14.72 4.13
CA SER A 141 -4.64 14.83 3.12
C SER A 141 -4.84 13.51 2.40
N ILE A 142 -6.09 13.28 1.98
CA ILE A 142 -6.47 12.16 1.12
C ILE A 142 -7.39 12.73 0.05
N GLU A 143 -7.12 12.34 -1.19
CA GLU A 143 -8.00 12.61 -2.32
C GLU A 143 -8.70 11.31 -2.73
N ILE A 144 -10.03 11.35 -2.77
CA ILE A 144 -10.91 10.26 -3.13
C ILE A 144 -11.41 10.53 -4.55
N PRO A 145 -11.09 9.67 -5.53
CA PRO A 145 -11.54 9.85 -6.90
C PRO A 145 -13.04 9.58 -7.02
N ASP A 146 -13.65 10.11 -8.08
CA ASP A 146 -15.10 9.99 -8.32
C ASP A 146 -15.54 8.53 -8.53
N SER A 147 -14.62 7.66 -8.93
CA SER A 147 -14.88 6.23 -9.08
C SER A 147 -15.27 5.52 -7.77
N VAL A 148 -14.94 6.08 -6.60
CA VAL A 148 -15.16 5.43 -5.31
C VAL A 148 -16.61 5.55 -4.87
N GLU A 149 -17.34 4.44 -4.87
CA GLU A 149 -18.74 4.37 -4.46
C GLU A 149 -18.90 3.90 -3.00
N MET A 150 -17.92 3.18 -2.46
CA MET A 150 -17.98 2.62 -1.11
C MET A 150 -16.70 2.90 -0.32
N ILE A 151 -16.86 3.35 0.93
CA ILE A 151 -15.77 3.49 1.89
C ILE A 151 -16.10 2.67 3.13
N GLY A 152 -15.18 1.78 3.50
CA GLY A 152 -15.37 0.89 4.63
C GLY A 152 -15.34 1.63 5.97
N HIS A 153 -16.05 1.05 6.93
CA HIS A 153 -15.99 1.42 8.35
C HIS A 153 -14.58 1.78 8.83
N ARG A 154 -14.48 2.95 9.49
CA ARG A 154 -13.26 3.44 10.15
C ARG A 154 -12.04 3.51 9.22
N ALA A 155 -12.23 3.73 7.91
CA ALA A 155 -11.15 3.86 6.93
C ALA A 155 -10.06 4.84 7.36
N CYS A 156 -10.43 5.97 7.97
CA CYS A 156 -9.51 7.01 8.45
C CYS A 156 -9.47 7.14 9.98
N TRP A 157 -9.82 6.08 10.72
CA TRP A 157 -9.90 6.15 12.17
C TRP A 157 -8.55 6.50 12.81
N ASN A 158 -8.56 7.48 13.71
CA ASN A 158 -7.38 7.96 14.43
C ASN A 158 -6.24 8.49 13.53
N CYS A 159 -6.61 9.10 12.39
CA CYS A 159 -5.70 9.90 11.56
C CYS A 159 -5.59 11.34 12.12
N GLU A 160 -4.87 11.49 13.24
CA GLU A 160 -4.85 12.72 14.07
C GLU A 160 -4.43 14.00 13.31
N LYS A 161 -3.64 13.90 12.22
CA LYS A 161 -3.21 15.05 11.41
C LYS A 161 -3.98 15.24 10.11
N LEU A 162 -5.02 14.44 9.86
CA LEU A 162 -5.82 14.55 8.64
C LEU A 162 -6.62 15.84 8.67
N LYS A 163 -6.31 16.77 7.77
CA LYS A 163 -6.93 18.11 7.69
C LYS A 163 -7.78 18.31 6.44
N SER A 164 -7.71 17.38 5.49
CA SER A 164 -8.39 17.49 4.22
C SER A 164 -8.74 16.12 3.67
N LEU A 165 -10.03 15.83 3.52
CA LEU A 165 -10.52 14.68 2.78
C LEU A 165 -11.35 15.21 1.60
N ILE A 166 -10.82 15.09 0.39
CA ILE A 166 -11.42 15.67 -0.81
C ILE A 166 -12.07 14.57 -1.63
N PHE A 167 -13.37 14.70 -1.91
CA PHE A 167 -14.10 13.85 -2.83
C PHE A 167 -14.26 14.55 -4.18
N LYS A 168 -13.73 13.94 -5.24
CA LYS A 168 -13.91 14.40 -6.61
C LYS A 168 -15.26 13.93 -7.16
N GLY A 169 -15.95 14.77 -7.93
CA GLY A 169 -17.15 14.41 -8.68
C GLY A 169 -18.39 14.14 -7.82
N LYS A 170 -18.30 14.33 -6.50
CA LYS A 170 -19.41 14.07 -5.55
C LYS A 170 -19.79 15.32 -4.79
N THR A 171 -21.08 15.49 -4.54
CA THR A 171 -21.64 16.50 -3.63
C THR A 171 -21.55 16.06 -2.17
N ILE A 172 -21.66 17.00 -1.24
CA ILE A 172 -21.63 16.69 0.19
C ILE A 172 -22.78 15.76 0.60
N ASP A 173 -23.95 15.88 -0.02
CA ASP A 173 -25.11 15.04 0.25
C ASP A 173 -24.87 13.59 -0.22
N GLN A 174 -24.23 13.42 -1.38
CA GLN A 174 -23.80 12.09 -1.85
C GLN A 174 -22.78 11.47 -0.89
N VAL A 175 -21.82 12.23 -0.40
CA VAL A 175 -20.82 11.73 0.56
C VAL A 175 -21.46 11.35 1.90
N LYS A 176 -22.39 12.15 2.41
CA LYS A 176 -23.13 11.87 3.65
C LYS A 176 -24.06 10.65 3.53
N ALA A 177 -24.51 10.33 2.32
CA ALA A 177 -25.32 9.16 2.04
C ALA A 177 -24.50 7.86 1.90
N MET A 178 -23.16 7.93 1.83
CA MET A 178 -22.31 6.75 1.74
C MET A 178 -22.40 5.91 3.02
N GLU A 179 -22.30 4.59 2.82
CA GLU A 179 -22.20 3.66 3.94
C GLU A 179 -20.97 4.00 4.81
N ASN A 180 -21.11 3.84 6.12
CA ASN A 180 -20.05 4.07 7.11
C ASN A 180 -19.56 5.51 7.25
N TYR A 181 -20.26 6.51 6.69
CA TYR A 181 -20.04 7.91 7.04
C TYR A 181 -20.05 8.09 8.58
N PRO A 182 -19.11 8.84 9.20
CA PRO A 182 -18.09 9.73 8.60
C PRO A 182 -16.71 9.06 8.40
N PHE A 183 -16.67 7.77 8.05
CA PHE A 183 -15.45 7.02 7.71
C PHE A 183 -14.40 6.91 8.83
N GLY A 184 -14.84 7.11 10.08
CA GLY A 184 -13.97 7.14 11.26
C GLY A 184 -13.30 8.49 11.53
N ILE A 185 -13.78 9.56 10.90
CA ILE A 185 -13.35 10.94 11.13
C ILE A 185 -14.21 11.56 12.23
N GLU A 186 -13.60 12.34 13.11
CA GLU A 186 -14.30 13.05 14.19
C GLU A 186 -14.69 14.48 13.78
N ASP A 187 -13.83 15.16 13.01
CA ASP A 187 -14.08 16.51 12.49
C ASP A 187 -14.52 16.46 11.02
N GLU A 188 -15.83 16.47 10.77
CA GLU A 188 -16.39 16.48 9.42
C GLU A 188 -16.09 17.76 8.63
N SER A 189 -15.62 18.84 9.27
CA SER A 189 -15.28 20.10 8.57
C SER A 189 -14.09 19.97 7.61
N ILE A 190 -13.33 18.88 7.73
CA ILE A 190 -12.24 18.54 6.83
C ILE A 190 -12.72 17.94 5.50
N ILE A 191 -13.99 17.55 5.40
CA ILE A 191 -14.58 16.92 4.22
C ILE A 191 -14.93 18.00 3.20
N ARG A 192 -14.39 17.87 1.99
CA ARG A 192 -14.65 18.77 0.87
C ARG A 192 -15.01 17.98 -0.39
N CYS A 193 -15.76 18.66 -1.25
CA CYS A 193 -16.26 18.14 -2.51
C CYS A 193 -15.81 19.09 -3.63
N CYS A 194 -15.33 18.54 -4.75
CA CYS A 194 -14.95 19.32 -5.93
C CYS A 194 -15.38 18.68 -7.25
#